data_AF-A0A3M1VVW6-F1
#
_entry.id   AF-A0A3M1VVW6-F1
#
_cell.length_a   1.000
_cell.length_b   1.000
_cell.length_c   1.000
_cell.angle_alpha   90.00
_cell.angle_beta   90.00
_cell.angle_gamma   90.00
#
_symmetry.space_group_name_H-M   'P 1'
#
loop_
_entity.id
_entity.type
_entity.pdbx_description
1 polymer ?
#
loop_
_entity_poly.entity_id
_entity_poly.type
_entity_poly.pdbx_seq_one_letter_code
_entity_poly.pdbx_strand_id
1 'polypeptide(L)'
;MKNEAHGRATMRPSQVCQELRIQPYVLKFWEGEIPQLGERVGRKRLYGPLEREIAAEIHRVIEVEKGTIAQAREHIARRYPLGAERPPAGKEATPAAEDLAEARARIRDLERQLSAQADLERQLREAVAARRRLAEEVRRLERELEQAREAARQREARVSAFERELEAACRELEEIEALAAGLLGPAEGEETAREGGQPPLFPSGDADPAPGDAAGRRC
;
A
#
# COMPACT_ATOMS: atom_id res chain seq x y z
N MET A 1 33.05 -4.84 -72.72
CA MET A 1 34.05 -5.72 -72.08
C MET A 1 34.09 -5.34 -70.60
N LYS A 2 33.47 -6.07 -69.68
CA LYS A 2 33.75 -7.47 -69.30
C LYS A 2 32.47 -8.19 -68.89
N ASN A 3 32.14 -9.26 -69.62
CA ASN A 3 31.24 -10.30 -69.15
C ASN A 3 32.09 -11.25 -68.28
N GLU A 4 31.92 -11.21 -66.97
CA GLU A 4 32.51 -12.21 -66.07
C GLU A 4 31.45 -13.23 -65.66
N ALA A 5 31.64 -14.42 -66.19
CA ALA A 5 30.86 -15.62 -65.95
C ALA A 5 30.76 -15.94 -64.45
N HIS A 6 29.59 -15.75 -63.86
CA HIS A 6 29.25 -16.34 -62.56
C HIS A 6 28.29 -17.52 -62.77
N GLY A 7 28.77 -18.54 -63.49
CA GLY A 7 28.14 -19.84 -63.50
C GLY A 7 28.23 -20.49 -62.11
N ARG A 8 27.08 -20.70 -61.46
CA ARG A 8 26.85 -21.65 -60.34
C ARG A 8 27.64 -21.45 -59.03
N ALA A 9 28.10 -20.24 -58.69
CA ALA A 9 28.72 -20.00 -57.38
C ALA A 9 27.66 -19.61 -56.33
N THR A 10 27.30 -20.54 -55.45
CA THR A 10 26.48 -20.23 -54.27
C THR A 10 27.30 -19.44 -53.25
N MET A 11 26.81 -18.29 -52.80
CA MET A 11 27.47 -17.43 -51.83
C MET A 11 27.02 -17.73 -50.40
N ARG A 12 27.94 -17.55 -49.45
CA ARG A 12 27.63 -17.59 -48.02
C ARG A 12 26.98 -16.27 -47.58
N PRO A 13 26.18 -16.25 -46.50
CA PRO A 13 25.51 -15.04 -46.02
C PRO A 13 26.48 -13.87 -45.80
N SER A 14 27.66 -14.13 -45.25
CA SER A 14 28.69 -13.11 -45.03
C SER A 14 29.17 -12.44 -46.33
N GLN A 15 29.21 -13.17 -47.45
CA GLN A 15 29.63 -12.62 -48.72
C GLN A 15 28.53 -11.75 -49.34
N VAL A 16 27.26 -12.15 -49.19
CA VAL A 16 26.11 -11.34 -49.63
C VAL A 16 26.00 -10.04 -48.81
N CYS A 17 26.24 -10.11 -47.50
CA CYS A 17 26.32 -8.92 -46.66
C CYS A 17 27.43 -7.96 -47.11
N GLN A 18 28.60 -8.48 -47.49
CA GLN A 18 29.70 -7.66 -47.99
C GLN A 18 29.38 -7.01 -49.35
N GLU A 19 28.78 -7.77 -50.26
CA GLU A 19 28.41 -7.31 -51.60
C GLU A 19 27.36 -6.18 -51.54
N LEU A 20 26.32 -6.37 -50.73
CA LEU A 20 25.23 -5.40 -50.56
C LEU A 20 25.51 -4.35 -49.48
N ARG A 21 26.65 -4.43 -48.78
CA ARG A 21 27.03 -3.57 -47.64
C ARG A 21 25.96 -3.50 -46.53
N ILE A 22 25.25 -4.60 -46.30
CA ILE A 22 24.22 -4.71 -45.27
C ILE A 22 24.74 -5.46 -44.05
N GLN A 23 24.20 -5.13 -42.88
CA GLN A 23 24.56 -5.82 -41.65
C GLN A 23 23.96 -7.24 -41.60
N PRO A 24 24.65 -8.22 -40.97
CA PRO A 24 24.15 -9.60 -40.89
C PRO A 24 22.75 -9.76 -40.29
N TYR A 25 22.38 -8.90 -39.32
CA TYR A 25 21.05 -8.96 -38.72
C TYR A 25 19.94 -8.54 -39.71
N VAL A 26 20.24 -7.62 -40.64
CA VAL A 26 19.30 -7.16 -41.66
C VAL A 26 19.02 -8.28 -42.66
N LEU A 27 20.08 -8.98 -43.11
CA LEU A 27 19.91 -10.13 -43.99
C LEU A 27 19.07 -11.23 -43.31
N LYS A 28 19.34 -11.53 -42.05
CA LYS A 28 18.56 -12.50 -41.26
C LYS A 28 17.10 -12.08 -41.09
N PHE A 29 16.84 -10.79 -40.94
CA PHE A 29 15.48 -10.26 -40.90
C PHE A 29 14.76 -10.43 -42.24
N TRP A 30 15.43 -10.13 -43.36
CA TRP A 30 14.87 -10.35 -44.71
C TRP A 30 14.59 -11.83 -45.00
N GLU A 31 15.46 -12.74 -44.55
CA GLU A 31 15.23 -14.19 -44.64
C GLU A 31 13.96 -14.65 -43.90
N GLY A 32 13.52 -13.92 -42.88
CA GLY A 32 12.27 -14.18 -42.16
C GLY A 32 11.04 -13.67 -42.89
N GLU A 33 11.15 -12.51 -43.54
CA GLU A 33 10.03 -11.85 -44.23
C GLU A 33 9.82 -12.32 -45.67
N ILE A 34 10.88 -12.78 -46.34
CA ILE A 34 10.87 -13.18 -47.74
C ILE A 34 11.40 -14.62 -47.83
N PRO A 35 10.53 -15.64 -47.76
CA PRO A 35 10.94 -17.04 -47.70
C PRO A 35 11.70 -17.53 -48.94
N GLN A 36 11.56 -16.84 -50.08
CA GLN A 36 12.27 -17.10 -51.33
C GLN A 36 13.74 -16.65 -51.28
N LEU A 37 14.15 -15.92 -50.23
CA LEU A 37 15.51 -15.43 -50.05
C LEU A 37 16.39 -16.49 -49.38
N GLY A 38 17.34 -17.03 -50.14
CA GLY A 38 18.34 -17.99 -49.68
C GLY A 38 17.82 -19.42 -49.60
N GLU A 39 18.54 -20.38 -50.18
CA GLU A 39 18.22 -21.79 -50.08
C GLU A 39 18.84 -22.40 -48.82
N ARG A 40 18.08 -23.22 -48.09
CA ARG A 40 18.59 -23.90 -46.89
C ARG A 40 19.23 -25.23 -47.29
N VAL A 41 20.56 -25.27 -47.26
CA VAL A 41 21.34 -26.50 -47.44
C VAL A 41 21.86 -26.97 -46.09
N GLY A 42 21.14 -27.92 -45.48
CA GLY A 42 21.41 -28.44 -44.14
C GLY A 42 21.11 -27.43 -43.03
N ARG A 43 22.16 -27.01 -42.29
CA ARG A 43 22.07 -25.98 -41.22
C ARG A 43 22.43 -24.57 -41.71
N LYS A 44 22.89 -24.42 -42.94
CA LYS A 44 23.38 -23.13 -43.49
C LYS A 44 22.48 -22.68 -44.65
N ARG A 45 22.34 -21.36 -44.81
CA ARG A 45 21.73 -20.78 -46.01
C ARG A 45 22.80 -20.46 -47.03
N LEU A 46 22.50 -20.77 -48.29
CA LEU A 46 23.34 -20.47 -49.44
C LEU A 46 22.52 -19.63 -50.42
N TYR A 47 23.20 -18.70 -51.08
CA TYR A 47 22.58 -17.73 -51.97
C TYR A 47 23.04 -18.02 -53.38
N GLY A 48 22.16 -18.59 -54.20
CA GLY A 48 22.39 -18.77 -55.61
C GLY A 48 22.24 -17.47 -56.39
N PRO A 49 22.36 -17.52 -57.72
CA PRO A 49 22.24 -16.34 -58.57
C PRO A 49 20.89 -15.61 -58.41
N LEU A 50 19.80 -16.36 -58.31
CA LEU A 50 18.44 -15.80 -58.16
C LEU A 50 18.25 -15.14 -56.79
N GLU A 51 18.71 -15.79 -55.72
CA GLU A 51 18.58 -15.25 -54.36
C GLU A 51 19.39 -13.98 -54.16
N ARG A 52 20.55 -13.85 -54.85
CA ARG A 52 21.33 -12.60 -54.87
C ARG A 52 20.61 -11.48 -55.60
N GLU A 53 19.94 -11.80 -56.71
CA GLU A 53 19.15 -10.82 -57.45
C GLU A 53 17.97 -10.32 -56.60
N ILE A 54 17.27 -11.23 -55.92
CA ILE A 54 16.21 -10.90 -54.97
C ILE A 54 16.77 -10.02 -53.83
N ALA A 55 17.92 -10.37 -53.25
CA ALA A 55 18.57 -9.59 -52.19
C ALA A 55 18.93 -8.17 -52.64
N ALA A 56 19.46 -8.04 -53.85
CA ALA A 56 19.82 -6.75 -54.44
C ALA A 56 18.58 -5.88 -54.70
N GLU A 57 17.48 -6.48 -55.15
CA GLU A 57 16.23 -5.76 -55.41
C GLU A 57 15.56 -5.33 -54.09
N ILE A 58 15.58 -6.17 -53.05
CA ILE A 58 15.13 -5.77 -51.71
C ILE A 58 15.95 -4.58 -51.20
N HIS A 59 17.28 -4.66 -51.33
CA HIS A 59 18.17 -3.57 -50.93
C HIS A 59 17.85 -2.28 -51.69
N ARG A 60 17.59 -2.36 -53.00
CA ARG A 60 17.19 -1.21 -53.81
C ARG A 60 15.89 -0.58 -53.33
N VAL A 61 14.83 -1.38 -53.13
CA VAL A 61 13.53 -0.85 -52.68
C VAL A 61 13.65 -0.15 -51.32
N ILE A 62 14.44 -0.70 -50.41
CA ILE A 62 14.59 -0.13 -49.06
C ILE A 62 15.52 1.08 -49.05
N GLU A 63 16.68 1.02 -49.69
CA GLU A 63 17.70 2.07 -49.59
C GLU A 63 17.55 3.17 -50.64
N VAL A 64 17.20 2.82 -51.87
CA VAL A 64 17.11 3.77 -52.99
C VAL A 64 15.71 4.39 -53.03
N GLU A 65 14.67 3.57 -52.90
CA GLU A 65 13.28 4.03 -52.98
C GLU A 65 12.72 4.44 -51.60
N LYS A 66 13.52 4.27 -50.52
CA LYS A 66 13.12 4.54 -49.12
C LYS A 66 11.81 3.85 -48.73
N GLY A 67 11.58 2.67 -49.32
CA GLY A 67 10.42 1.83 -49.05
C GLY A 67 10.57 0.99 -47.78
N THR A 68 9.48 0.32 -47.41
CA THR A 68 9.42 -0.64 -46.31
C THR A 68 9.68 -2.06 -46.80
N ILE A 69 10.06 -2.96 -45.88
CA ILE A 69 10.21 -4.39 -46.19
C ILE A 69 8.90 -5.01 -46.73
N ALA A 70 7.74 -4.50 -46.32
CA ALA A 70 6.44 -4.94 -46.82
C ALA A 70 6.26 -4.62 -48.31
N GLN A 71 6.70 -3.43 -48.74
CA GLN A 71 6.69 -3.02 -50.14
C GLN A 71 7.71 -3.80 -50.97
N ALA A 72 8.91 -4.05 -50.41
CA ALA A 72 9.90 -4.92 -51.05
C ALA A 72 9.34 -6.32 -51.27
N ARG A 73 8.67 -6.91 -50.27
CA ARG A 73 8.02 -8.22 -50.40
C ARG A 73 6.99 -8.26 -51.53
N GLU A 74 6.14 -7.24 -51.63
CA GLU A 74 5.15 -7.14 -52.71
C GLU A 74 5.83 -6.99 -54.09
N HIS A 75 6.90 -6.20 -54.17
CA HIS A 75 7.68 -6.01 -55.39
C HIS A 75 8.32 -7.32 -55.87
N ILE A 76 8.95 -8.08 -54.95
CA ILE A 76 9.55 -9.38 -55.26
C ILE A 76 8.49 -10.39 -55.68
N ALA A 77 7.36 -10.46 -54.97
CA ALA A 77 6.27 -11.38 -55.30
C ALA A 77 5.68 -11.15 -56.70
N ARG A 78 5.66 -9.89 -57.17
CA ARG A 78 5.25 -9.54 -58.54
C ARG A 78 6.30 -9.90 -59.59
N ARG A 79 7.58 -9.70 -59.28
CA ARG A 79 8.69 -9.84 -60.24
C ARG A 79 9.20 -11.27 -60.40
N TYR A 80 9.14 -12.07 -59.34
CA TYR A 80 9.58 -13.47 -59.33
C TYR A 80 8.43 -14.41 -58.92
N PRO A 81 7.41 -14.59 -59.79
CA PRO A 81 6.25 -15.43 -59.48
C PRO A 81 6.58 -16.94 -59.42
N LEU A 82 7.76 -17.36 -59.89
CA LEU A 82 8.17 -18.76 -60.03
C LEU A 82 8.64 -19.47 -58.74
N GLY A 83 8.40 -18.87 -57.56
CA GLY A 83 8.60 -19.51 -56.25
C GLY A 83 7.33 -19.54 -55.39
N ALA A 84 6.16 -19.30 -56.00
CA ALA A 84 4.87 -19.13 -55.31
C ALA A 84 4.14 -20.45 -54.96
N GLU A 85 4.84 -21.59 -54.95
CA GLU A 85 4.34 -22.82 -54.30
C GLU A 85 5.23 -23.20 -53.11
N ARG A 86 5.28 -22.32 -52.13
CA ARG A 86 5.05 -22.79 -50.76
C ARG A 86 3.79 -22.09 -50.31
N PRO A 87 2.77 -22.82 -49.81
CA PRO A 87 1.62 -22.17 -49.18
C PRO A 87 2.16 -21.15 -48.17
N PRO A 88 1.51 -20.00 -47.95
CA PRO A 88 1.81 -19.22 -46.76
C PRO A 88 1.81 -20.23 -45.63
N ALA A 89 2.94 -20.35 -44.92
CA ALA A 89 3.01 -21.19 -43.73
C ALA A 89 1.74 -20.90 -42.98
N GLY A 90 0.93 -21.95 -42.79
CA GLY A 90 -0.43 -21.80 -42.34
C GLY A 90 -0.47 -20.89 -41.14
N LYS A 91 -1.64 -20.32 -40.88
CA LYS A 91 -2.01 -19.90 -39.52
C LYS A 91 -2.05 -21.12 -38.58
N GLU A 92 -0.98 -21.89 -38.54
CA GLU A 92 -0.63 -22.68 -37.39
C GLU A 92 -0.12 -21.65 -36.39
N ALA A 93 -0.82 -21.52 -35.27
CA ALA A 93 -0.31 -20.80 -34.13
C ALA A 93 1.11 -21.32 -33.88
N THR A 94 2.12 -20.50 -34.20
CA THR A 94 3.49 -20.87 -33.91
C THR A 94 3.62 -20.90 -32.39
N PRO A 95 4.42 -21.82 -31.81
CA PRO A 95 4.69 -21.83 -30.36
C PRO A 95 5.13 -20.45 -29.87
N ALA A 96 5.80 -19.65 -30.71
CA ALA A 96 6.17 -18.27 -30.41
C ALA A 96 4.97 -17.29 -30.19
N ALA A 97 3.82 -17.52 -30.82
CA ALA A 97 2.61 -16.72 -30.61
C ALA A 97 1.91 -17.10 -29.29
N GLU A 98 1.95 -18.38 -28.91
CA GLU A 98 1.49 -18.86 -27.61
C GLU A 98 2.40 -18.37 -26.49
N ASP A 99 3.73 -18.44 -26.66
CA ASP A 99 4.73 -17.88 -25.73
C ASP A 99 4.51 -16.37 -25.51
N LEU A 100 4.20 -15.62 -26.57
CA LEU A 100 3.92 -14.19 -26.46
C LEU A 100 2.60 -13.92 -25.74
N ALA A 101 1.57 -14.76 -25.95
CA ALA A 101 0.30 -14.64 -25.24
C ALA A 101 0.46 -14.97 -23.75
N GLU A 102 1.24 -15.98 -23.40
CA GLU A 102 1.60 -16.34 -22.03
C GLU A 102 2.42 -15.23 -21.36
N ALA A 103 3.44 -14.70 -22.04
CA ALA A 103 4.23 -13.58 -21.53
C ALA A 103 3.36 -12.35 -21.25
N ARG A 104 2.40 -12.03 -22.14
CA ARG A 104 1.43 -10.95 -21.92
C ARG A 104 0.48 -11.21 -20.76
N ALA A 105 0.02 -12.45 -20.59
CA ALA A 105 -0.77 -12.83 -19.43
C ALA A 105 0.03 -12.65 -18.14
N ARG A 106 1.29 -13.09 -18.12
CA ARG A 106 2.19 -12.94 -16.99
C ARG A 106 2.47 -11.48 -16.65
N ILE A 107 2.67 -10.62 -17.65
CA ILE A 107 2.83 -9.18 -17.45
C ILE A 107 1.60 -8.58 -16.77
N ARG A 108 0.39 -8.89 -17.26
CA ARG A 108 -0.86 -8.39 -16.65
C ARG A 108 -1.02 -8.87 -15.21
N ASP A 109 -0.65 -10.11 -14.91
CA ASP A 109 -0.69 -10.62 -13.55
C ASP A 109 0.31 -9.90 -12.64
N LEU A 110 1.53 -9.65 -13.11
CA LEU A 110 2.54 -8.89 -12.38
C LEU A 110 2.10 -7.43 -12.16
N GLU A 111 1.45 -6.80 -13.13
CA GLU A 111 0.88 -5.45 -12.98
C GLU A 111 -0.21 -5.42 -11.91
N ARG A 112 -1.10 -6.43 -11.86
CA ARG A 112 -2.09 -6.55 -10.80
C ARG A 112 -1.44 -6.74 -9.43
N GLN A 113 -0.40 -7.57 -9.34
CA GLN A 113 0.34 -7.79 -8.10
C GLN A 113 1.02 -6.51 -7.61
N LEU A 114 1.67 -5.76 -8.51
CA LEU A 114 2.29 -4.47 -8.19
C LEU A 114 1.26 -3.44 -7.72
N SER A 115 0.09 -3.39 -8.37
CA SER A 115 -1.01 -2.51 -7.92
C SER A 115 -1.48 -2.89 -6.51
N ALA A 116 -1.73 -4.18 -6.26
CA ALA A 116 -2.14 -4.65 -4.95
C ALA A 116 -1.09 -4.37 -3.86
N GLN A 117 0.20 -4.49 -4.20
CA GLN A 117 1.29 -4.14 -3.29
C GLN A 117 1.30 -2.64 -2.97
N ALA A 118 1.10 -1.77 -3.97
CA ALA A 118 1.03 -0.33 -3.76
C ALA A 118 -0.15 0.07 -2.85
N ASP A 119 -1.29 -0.61 -2.99
CA ASP A 119 -2.45 -0.42 -2.11
C ASP A 119 -2.16 -0.86 -0.68
N LEU A 120 -1.53 -2.02 -0.48
CA LEU A 120 -1.10 -2.49 0.83
C LEU A 120 -0.09 -1.55 1.49
N GLU A 121 0.87 -1.01 0.73
CA GLU A 121 1.83 -0.03 1.24
C GLU A 121 1.14 1.27 1.68
N ARG A 122 0.11 1.71 0.94
CA ARG A 122 -0.71 2.87 1.33
C ARG A 122 -1.46 2.60 2.62
N GLN A 123 -2.15 1.45 2.72
CA GLN A 123 -2.87 1.03 3.92
C GLN A 123 -1.94 0.94 5.13
N LEU A 124 -0.73 0.40 4.97
CA LEU A 124 0.25 0.32 6.04
C LEU A 124 0.69 1.71 6.52
N ARG A 125 0.93 2.66 5.61
CA ARG A 125 1.27 4.04 5.98
C ARG A 125 0.15 4.71 6.76
N GLU A 126 -1.09 4.54 6.33
CA GLU A 126 -2.27 5.05 7.03
C GLU A 126 -2.43 4.43 8.41
N ALA A 127 -2.29 3.11 8.52
CA ALA A 127 -2.36 2.40 9.81
C ALA A 127 -1.25 2.85 10.77
N VAL A 128 -0.02 3.05 10.28
CA VAL A 128 1.08 3.57 11.09
C VAL A 128 0.81 5.00 11.55
N ALA A 129 0.24 5.85 10.70
CA ALA A 129 -0.15 7.21 11.08
C ALA A 129 -1.27 7.20 12.13
N ALA A 130 -2.30 6.35 11.97
CA ALA A 130 -3.36 6.17 12.95
C ALA A 130 -2.81 5.68 14.30
N ARG A 131 -1.90 4.71 14.29
CA ARG A 131 -1.24 4.21 15.51
C ARG A 131 -0.47 5.31 16.25
N ARG A 132 0.18 6.21 15.52
CA ARG A 132 0.89 7.36 16.12
C ARG A 132 -0.07 8.32 16.81
N ARG A 133 -1.19 8.66 16.16
CA ARG A 133 -2.23 9.52 16.75
C ARG A 133 -2.78 8.92 18.04
N LEU A 134 -3.14 7.64 18.02
CA LEU A 134 -3.61 6.93 19.22
C LEU A 134 -2.56 6.91 20.33
N ALA A 135 -1.28 6.74 20.01
CA ALA A 135 -0.21 6.78 21.01
C ALA A 135 -0.05 8.18 21.64
N GLU A 136 -0.26 9.25 20.88
CA GLU A 136 -0.26 10.63 21.40
C GLU A 136 -1.47 10.89 22.31
N GLU A 137 -2.64 10.39 21.95
CA GLU A 137 -3.85 10.46 22.78
C GLU A 137 -3.67 9.72 24.10
N VAL A 138 -3.12 8.49 24.08
CA VAL A 138 -2.82 7.74 25.31
C VAL A 138 -1.88 8.53 26.22
N ARG A 139 -0.78 9.08 25.69
CA ARG A 139 0.16 9.89 26.47
C ARG A 139 -0.46 11.18 27.01
N ARG A 140 -1.46 11.73 26.33
CA ARG A 140 -2.20 12.90 26.79
C ARG A 140 -3.09 12.49 27.97
N LEU A 141 -3.87 11.44 27.80
CA LEU A 141 -4.78 10.93 28.84
C LEU A 141 -4.03 10.47 30.09
N GLU A 142 -2.85 9.85 29.94
CA GLU A 142 -1.99 9.48 31.08
C GLU A 142 -1.55 10.71 31.89
N ARG A 143 -1.18 11.81 31.20
CA ARG A 143 -0.82 13.07 31.86
C ARG A 143 -2.01 13.71 32.56
N GLU A 144 -3.18 13.74 31.91
CA GLU A 144 -4.41 14.25 32.51
C GLU A 144 -4.82 13.42 33.75
N LEU A 145 -4.66 12.09 33.69
CA LEU A 145 -4.94 11.20 34.81
C LEU A 145 -4.00 11.46 36.00
N GLU A 146 -2.70 11.64 35.75
CA GLU A 146 -1.75 11.91 36.82
C GLU A 146 -2.01 13.27 37.48
N GLN A 147 -2.29 14.30 36.68
CA GLN A 147 -2.70 15.62 37.20
C GLN A 147 -3.96 15.53 38.04
N ALA A 148 -4.96 14.76 37.61
CA ALA A 148 -6.19 14.55 38.37
C ALA A 148 -5.93 13.84 39.71
N ARG A 149 -5.02 12.84 39.72
CA ARG A 149 -4.61 12.14 40.94
C ARG A 149 -3.87 13.06 41.92
N GLU A 150 -2.95 13.87 41.43
CA GLU A 150 -2.25 14.87 42.26
C GLU A 150 -3.22 15.88 42.84
N ALA A 151 -4.15 16.40 42.03
CA ALA A 151 -5.20 17.32 42.50
C ALA A 151 -6.10 16.68 43.56
N ALA A 152 -6.45 15.40 43.41
CA ALA A 152 -7.22 14.66 44.41
C ALA A 152 -6.45 14.53 45.73
N ARG A 153 -5.17 14.14 45.68
CA ARG A 153 -4.29 14.08 46.87
C ARG A 153 -4.16 15.43 47.57
N GLN A 154 -4.03 16.52 46.82
CA GLN A 154 -3.97 17.87 47.40
C GLN A 154 -5.28 18.26 48.09
N ARG A 155 -6.44 17.90 47.51
CA ARG A 155 -7.74 18.15 48.13
C ARG A 155 -7.90 17.33 49.42
N GLU A 156 -7.52 16.07 49.40
CA GLU A 156 -7.54 15.20 50.58
C GLU A 156 -6.66 15.77 51.69
N ALA A 157 -5.43 16.20 51.38
CA ALA A 157 -4.54 16.84 52.35
C ALA A 157 -5.14 18.13 52.94
N ARG A 158 -5.85 18.94 52.13
CA ARG A 158 -6.55 20.13 52.61
C ARG A 158 -7.70 19.78 53.54
N VAL A 159 -8.49 18.76 53.20
CA VAL A 159 -9.58 18.29 54.07
C VAL A 159 -9.02 17.82 55.41
N SER A 160 -7.98 16.99 55.41
CA SER A 160 -7.34 16.52 56.65
C SER A 160 -6.69 17.65 57.46
N ALA A 161 -6.21 18.73 56.82
CA ALA A 161 -5.73 19.90 57.54
C ALA A 161 -6.88 20.64 58.23
N PHE A 162 -7.99 20.87 57.53
CA PHE A 162 -9.20 21.47 58.11
C PHE A 162 -9.78 20.62 59.25
N GLU A 163 -9.80 19.30 59.12
CA GLU A 163 -10.25 18.39 60.18
C GLU A 163 -9.41 18.57 61.46
N ARG A 164 -8.09 18.66 61.35
CA ARG A 164 -7.20 18.91 62.50
C ARG A 164 -7.41 20.28 63.13
N GLU A 165 -7.62 21.31 62.31
CA GLU A 165 -7.94 22.66 62.80
C GLU A 165 -9.27 22.68 63.57
N LEU A 166 -10.28 21.97 63.07
CA LEU A 166 -11.56 21.82 63.77
C LEU A 166 -11.39 21.05 65.08
N GLU A 167 -10.65 19.94 65.09
CA GLU A 167 -10.35 19.19 66.32
C GLU A 167 -9.63 20.05 67.36
N ALA A 168 -8.65 20.87 66.94
CA ALA A 168 -7.94 21.78 67.83
C ALA A 168 -8.88 22.86 68.39
N ALA A 169 -9.70 23.48 67.55
CA ALA A 169 -10.68 24.47 67.98
C ALA A 169 -11.72 23.88 68.96
N CYS A 170 -12.17 22.64 68.76
CA CYS A 170 -13.04 21.96 69.70
C CYS A 170 -12.36 21.77 71.07
N ARG A 171 -11.09 21.39 71.12
CA ARG A 171 -10.34 21.28 72.39
C ARG A 171 -10.20 22.62 73.09
N GLU A 172 -9.92 23.70 72.36
CA GLU A 172 -9.86 25.05 72.93
C GLU A 172 -11.20 25.46 73.54
N LEU A 173 -12.32 25.14 72.88
CA LEU A 173 -13.65 25.39 73.42
C LEU A 173 -13.91 24.58 74.70
N GLU A 174 -13.55 23.29 74.73
CA GLU A 174 -13.66 22.45 75.93
C GLU A 174 -12.83 23.01 77.10
N GLU A 175 -11.62 23.49 76.84
CA GLU A 175 -10.77 24.14 77.85
C GLU A 175 -11.41 25.43 78.38
N ILE A 176 -11.97 26.26 77.49
CA ILE A 176 -12.68 27.49 77.88
C ILE A 176 -13.93 27.16 78.73
N GLU A 177 -14.71 26.16 78.33
CA GLU A 177 -15.88 25.70 79.08
C GLU A 177 -15.49 25.20 80.48
N ALA A 178 -14.40 24.43 80.59
CA ALA A 178 -13.88 23.96 81.87
C ALA A 178 -13.42 25.12 82.77
N LEU A 179 -12.73 26.12 82.20
CA LEU A 179 -12.33 27.34 82.94
C LEU A 179 -13.55 28.16 83.40
N ALA A 180 -14.56 28.31 82.55
CA ALA A 180 -15.80 29.02 82.89
C ALA A 180 -16.55 28.30 84.03
N ALA A 181 -16.66 26.97 83.98
CA ALA A 181 -17.26 26.18 85.04
C ALA A 181 -16.51 26.33 86.38
N GLY A 182 -15.17 26.38 86.34
CA GLY A 182 -14.34 26.62 87.53
C GLY A 182 -14.53 28.01 88.15
N LEU A 183 -14.78 29.04 87.32
CA LEU A 183 -15.05 30.40 87.77
C LEU A 183 -16.47 30.59 88.34
N LEU A 184 -17.44 29.79 87.87
CA LEU A 184 -18.83 29.87 88.32
C LEU A 184 -19.07 29.21 89.69
N GLY A 185 -18.17 28.34 90.17
CA GLY A 185 -18.33 27.63 91.46
C GLY A 185 -19.60 26.75 91.53
N PRO A 186 -19.77 25.89 92.55
CA PRO A 186 -21.04 25.21 92.74
C PRO A 186 -22.07 26.28 93.10
N ALA A 187 -22.96 26.58 92.16
CA ALA A 187 -24.22 27.26 92.47
C ALA A 187 -25.04 26.32 93.36
N GLU A 188 -24.77 26.34 94.66
CA GLU A 188 -25.72 25.87 95.65
C GLU A 188 -26.95 26.76 95.60
N GLY A 189 -28.10 26.16 95.34
CA GLY A 189 -29.38 26.86 95.25
C GLY A 189 -30.49 25.94 94.74
N GLU A 190 -30.99 25.10 95.64
CA GLU A 190 -32.20 24.31 95.51
C GLU A 190 -33.38 25.12 94.93
N GLU A 191 -34.14 24.58 93.98
CA GLU A 191 -35.61 24.73 94.01
C GLU A 191 -36.35 23.67 93.18
N THR A 192 -36.87 22.68 93.92
CA THR A 192 -38.17 22.02 93.73
C THR A 192 -38.47 21.23 92.46
N ALA A 193 -38.58 19.92 92.68
CA ALA A 193 -39.44 19.02 91.96
C ALA A 193 -40.88 19.57 91.79
N ARG A 194 -41.43 19.43 90.57
CA ARG A 194 -42.86 19.15 90.36
C ARG A 194 -43.11 18.52 88.98
N GLU A 195 -43.51 17.25 89.06
CA GLU A 195 -44.59 16.58 88.31
C GLU A 195 -44.82 16.88 86.82
N GLY A 196 -44.75 15.79 86.04
CA GLY A 196 -45.86 15.40 85.15
C GLY A 196 -45.78 15.86 83.70
N GLY A 197 -45.41 14.95 82.79
CA GLY A 197 -45.44 15.23 81.35
C GLY A 197 -45.10 14.04 80.47
N GLN A 198 -46.00 13.07 80.45
CA GLN A 198 -46.22 11.98 79.48
C GLN A 198 -45.50 12.09 78.10
N PRO A 199 -44.85 11.03 77.60
CA PRO A 199 -44.22 11.03 76.28
C PRO A 199 -45.23 10.66 75.17
N PRO A 200 -45.22 11.30 73.99
CA PRO A 200 -45.92 10.75 72.85
C PRO A 200 -45.06 9.72 72.12
N LEU A 201 -45.72 8.61 71.89
CA LEU A 201 -45.43 7.44 71.09
C LEU A 201 -45.21 7.76 69.60
N PHE A 202 -44.06 7.31 69.06
CA PHE A 202 -43.80 6.80 67.69
C PHE A 202 -44.03 7.73 66.46
N PRO A 203 -43.56 7.37 65.22
CA PRO A 203 -42.86 6.17 64.79
C PRO A 203 -41.53 6.38 64.01
N SER A 204 -40.79 5.28 63.94
CA SER A 204 -39.71 4.99 62.99
C SER A 204 -40.14 5.27 61.54
N GLY A 205 -39.30 6.00 60.83
CA GLY A 205 -39.33 6.10 59.37
C GLY A 205 -38.07 5.50 58.80
N ASP A 206 -38.13 4.20 58.48
CA ASP A 206 -37.22 3.56 57.55
C ASP A 206 -37.36 4.22 56.17
N ALA A 207 -36.25 4.69 55.62
CA ALA A 207 -36.15 4.96 54.18
C ALA A 207 -34.74 4.59 53.71
N ASP A 208 -34.64 3.38 53.18
CA ASP A 208 -33.52 2.88 52.39
C ASP A 208 -33.18 3.83 51.22
N PRO A 209 -31.89 3.96 50.84
CA PRO A 209 -31.48 4.61 49.61
C PRO A 209 -31.57 3.64 48.42
N ALA A 210 -32.39 3.96 47.41
CA ALA A 210 -32.32 3.30 46.11
C ALA A 210 -31.22 3.95 45.22
N PRO A 211 -30.31 3.17 44.60
CA PRO A 211 -29.39 3.68 43.58
C PRO A 211 -30.07 3.67 42.21
N GLY A 212 -30.31 4.85 41.66
CA GLY A 212 -30.85 5.06 40.31
C GLY A 212 -29.76 5.40 39.31
N ASP A 213 -29.36 4.38 38.56
CA ASP A 213 -28.54 4.40 37.35
C ASP A 213 -29.13 5.34 36.27
N ALA A 214 -28.33 6.26 35.73
CA ALA A 214 -28.66 7.03 34.52
C ALA A 214 -27.40 7.47 33.77
N ALA A 215 -26.81 6.52 33.06
CA ALA A 215 -26.48 6.63 31.65
C ALA A 215 -26.26 8.05 31.04
N GLY A 216 -25.00 8.31 30.70
CA GLY A 216 -24.56 8.82 29.41
C GLY A 216 -25.39 9.89 28.70
N ARG A 217 -24.85 11.11 28.67
CA ARG A 217 -24.97 11.97 27.48
C ARG A 217 -23.60 12.44 27.04
N ARG A 218 -23.30 12.03 25.80
CA ARG A 218 -22.25 12.53 24.93
C ARG A 218 -22.50 14.01 24.67
N CYS A 219 -21.44 14.80 24.69
CA CYS A 219 -21.14 15.84 23.71
C CYS A 219 -19.65 15.72 23.40
#